data_AF-A0A3S1ZH47-F1
#
_entry.id   AF-A0A3S1ZH47-F1
#
_cell.length_a   1.000
_cell.length_b   1.000
_cell.length_c   1.000
_cell.angle_alpha   90.00
_cell.angle_beta   90.00
_cell.angle_gamma   90.00
#
_symmetry.space_group_name_H-M   'P 1'
#
loop_
_entity.id
_entity.type
_entity.pdbx_description
1 polymer ?
#
loop_
_entity_poly.entity_id
_entity_poly.type
_entity_poly.pdbx_seq_one_letter_code
_entity_poly.pdbx_strand_id
1 'polypeptide(L)'
;MALLSVIRRWHLREHLSIREIGRRTGLSRNTIRKYLRLGGVEPKFKVPDRPSKLDPFADRLSAWLKTEAKKNRKQKRTLKQLHADLMNLGYEG
;
A
#
# COMPACT_ATOMS: atom_id res chain seq x y z
N MET A 1 2.98 20.76 7.37
CA MET A 1 2.58 20.39 8.74
C MET A 1 2.06 18.96 8.72
N ALA A 2 2.51 18.09 9.62
CA ALA A 2 2.02 16.71 9.70
C ALA A 2 0.59 16.68 10.26
N LEU A 3 -0.33 15.98 9.61
CA LEU A 3 -1.75 15.85 9.99
C LEU A 3 -1.95 15.55 11.50
N LEU A 4 -1.06 14.75 12.09
CA LEU A 4 -1.09 14.39 13.51
C LEU A 4 -0.85 15.57 14.45
N SER A 5 0.00 16.53 14.09
CA SER A 5 0.30 17.68 14.94
C SER A 5 -0.91 18.63 15.03
N VAL A 6 -1.66 18.77 13.93
CA VAL A 6 -2.89 19.57 13.88
C VAL A 6 -3.99 18.95 14.74
N ILE A 7 -4.24 17.64 14.58
CA ILE A 7 -5.24 16.90 15.37
C ILE A 7 -4.95 17.02 16.88
N ARG A 8 -3.68 16.92 17.27
CA ARG A 8 -3.27 17.02 18.68
C ARG A 8 -3.41 18.44 19.21
N ARG A 9 -3.02 19.46 18.45
CA ARG A 9 -3.21 20.86 18.88
C ARG A 9 -4.69 21.15 19.10
N TRP A 10 -5.53 20.75 18.14
CA TRP A 10 -6.98 20.92 18.22
C TRP A 10 -7.60 20.24 19.43
N HIS A 11 -7.18 19.02 19.77
CA HIS A 11 -7.75 18.30 20.90
C HIS A 11 -7.15 18.71 22.27
N LEU A 12 -5.83 18.88 22.35
CA LEU A 12 -5.11 19.06 23.63
C LEU A 12 -4.94 20.52 24.04
N ARG A 13 -4.93 21.45 23.09
CA ARG A 13 -4.77 22.90 23.39
C ARG A 13 -6.06 23.67 23.14
N GLU A 14 -6.69 23.44 21.99
CA GLU A 14 -7.92 24.15 21.60
C GLU A 14 -9.20 23.45 22.11
N HIS A 15 -9.06 22.31 22.80
CA HIS A 15 -10.14 21.51 23.41
C HIS A 15 -11.33 21.21 22.48
N LEU A 16 -11.08 21.12 21.17
CA LEU A 16 -12.09 20.78 20.18
C LEU A 16 -12.54 19.32 20.33
N SER A 17 -13.85 19.10 20.22
CA SER A 17 -14.41 17.75 20.28
C SER A 17 -13.89 16.88 19.12
N ILE A 18 -13.76 15.57 19.36
CA ILE A 18 -13.37 14.59 18.33
C ILE A 18 -14.31 14.65 17.11
N ARG A 19 -15.60 14.96 17.33
CA ARG A 19 -16.58 15.10 16.25
C ARG A 19 -16.26 16.30 15.35
N GLU A 20 -15.87 17.41 15.95
CA GLU A 20 -15.51 18.63 15.22
C GLU A 20 -14.21 18.46 14.43
N ILE A 21 -13.21 17.82 15.04
CA ILE A 21 -11.97 17.44 14.35
C ILE A 21 -12.27 16.52 13.16
N GLY A 22 -13.21 15.57 13.31
CA GLY A 22 -13.65 14.69 12.22
C GLY A 22 -14.30 15.44 11.06
N ARG A 23 -15.16 16.42 11.35
CA ARG A 23 -15.78 17.25 10.31
C ARG A 23 -14.74 18.05 9.52
N ARG A 24 -13.76 18.62 10.20
CA ARG A 24 -12.72 19.47 9.57
C ARG A 24 -11.67 18.67 8.80
N THR A 25 -11.31 17.48 9.29
CA THR A 25 -10.26 16.64 8.68
C THR A 25 -10.79 15.60 7.70
N GLY A 26 -12.10 15.35 7.67
CA GLY A 26 -12.70 14.26 6.90
C GLY A 26 -12.37 12.85 7.43
N LEU A 27 -11.68 12.75 8.57
CA LEU A 27 -11.29 11.48 9.16
C LEU A 27 -12.39 10.89 10.04
N SER A 28 -12.46 9.56 10.08
CA SER A 28 -13.34 8.87 11.02
C SER A 28 -12.96 9.22 12.47
N ARG A 29 -13.97 9.31 13.34
CA ARG A 29 -13.76 9.53 14.78
C ARG A 29 -12.86 8.45 15.40
N ASN A 30 -12.90 7.23 14.87
CA ASN A 30 -12.06 6.11 15.31
C ASN A 30 -10.59 6.35 14.95
N THR A 31 -10.31 6.88 13.76
CA THR A 31 -8.96 7.26 13.32
C THR A 31 -8.39 8.36 14.22
N ILE A 32 -9.18 9.40 14.50
CA ILE A 32 -8.77 10.49 15.40
C ILE A 32 -8.47 9.96 16.80
N ARG A 33 -9.35 9.13 17.37
CA ARG A 33 -9.12 8.50 18.68
C ARG A 33 -7.84 7.65 18.70
N LYS A 34 -7.61 6.85 17.65
CA LYS A 34 -6.39 6.05 17.48
C LYS A 34 -5.15 6.94 17.46
N TYR A 35 -5.17 8.05 16.72
CA TYR A 35 -4.05 8.98 16.59
C TYR A 35 -3.76 9.73 17.88
N LEU A 36 -4.79 10.14 18.63
CA LEU A 36 -4.62 10.75 19.96
C LEU A 36 -4.00 9.75 20.96
N ARG A 37 -4.40 8.47 20.90
CA ARG A 37 -3.84 7.41 21.77
C ARG A 37 -2.37 7.09 21.47
N LEU A 38 -1.97 7.13 20.20
CA LEU A 38 -0.62 6.77 19.75
C LEU A 38 0.46 7.82 20.04
N GLY A 39 0.10 8.95 20.67
CA GLY A 39 1.10 9.86 21.21
C GLY A 39 1.98 10.57 20.16
N GLY A 40 1.57 10.62 18.89
CA GLY A 40 2.30 11.27 17.80
C GLY A 40 3.22 10.36 16.99
N VAL A 41 3.21 9.06 17.26
CA VAL A 41 3.87 8.08 16.39
C VAL A 41 3.09 8.02 15.07
N GLU A 42 3.80 8.18 13.95
CA GLU A 42 3.21 7.97 12.63
C GLU A 42 2.62 6.54 12.56
N PRO A 43 1.37 6.38 12.09
CA PRO A 43 0.77 5.06 11.97
C PRO A 43 1.58 4.21 10.98
N LYS A 44 2.41 3.31 11.50
CA LYS A 44 3.07 2.30 10.69
C LYS A 44 2.03 1.26 10.29
N PHE A 45 1.69 1.25 9.00
CA PHE A 45 0.90 0.16 8.43
C PHE A 45 1.75 -1.09 8.47
N LYS A 46 1.40 -2.04 9.33
CA LYS A 46 1.95 -3.39 9.29
C LYS A 46 1.26 -4.10 8.12
N VAL A 47 1.90 -4.13 6.98
CA VAL A 47 1.54 -5.10 5.94
C VAL A 47 2.10 -6.43 6.43
N PRO A 48 1.27 -7.45 6.72
CA PRO A 48 1.80 -8.76 7.03
C PRO A 48 2.56 -9.28 5.80
N ASP A 49 3.76 -9.82 6.00
CA ASP A 49 4.45 -10.56 4.96
C ASP A 49 3.60 -11.79 4.63
N ARG A 50 2.90 -11.72 3.50
CA ARG A 50 2.10 -12.82 2.97
C ARG A 50 2.91 -13.43 1.86
N PRO A 51 3.65 -14.53 2.11
CA PRO A 51 4.36 -15.21 1.05
C PRO A 51 3.34 -15.68 0.00
N SER A 52 3.49 -15.16 -1.20
CA SER A 52 2.74 -15.58 -2.38
C SER A 52 3.48 -16.73 -3.06
N LYS A 53 2.73 -17.65 -3.67
CA LYS A 53 3.30 -18.68 -4.58
C LYS A 53 4.06 -18.07 -5.75
N LEU A 54 3.82 -16.79 -6.05
CA LEU A 54 4.51 -16.05 -7.10
C LEU A 54 5.87 -15.49 -6.63
N ASP A 55 6.12 -15.39 -5.33
CA ASP A 55 7.35 -14.78 -4.79
C ASP A 55 8.64 -15.45 -5.30
N PRO A 56 8.72 -16.79 -5.41
CA PRO A 56 9.90 -17.45 -6.00
C PRO A 56 10.18 -17.07 -7.46
N PHE A 57 9.17 -16.58 -8.17
CA PHE A 57 9.25 -16.20 -9.59
C PHE A 57 9.27 -14.69 -9.81
N ALA A 58 9.14 -13.88 -8.74
CA ALA A 58 8.93 -12.44 -8.83
C ALA A 58 10.05 -11.72 -9.58
N ASP A 59 11.31 -12.03 -9.26
CA ASP A 59 12.47 -11.40 -9.91
C ASP A 59 12.51 -11.70 -11.42
N ARG A 60 12.28 -12.98 -11.78
CA ARG A 60 12.29 -13.43 -13.18
C ARG A 60 11.12 -12.83 -13.96
N LEU A 61 9.92 -12.84 -13.39
CA LEU A 61 8.75 -12.22 -14.00
C LEU A 61 8.95 -10.72 -14.19
N SER A 62 9.54 -10.03 -13.20
CA SER A 62 9.83 -8.60 -13.29
C SER A 62 10.81 -8.29 -14.44
N ALA A 63 11.83 -9.13 -14.63
CA ALA A 63 12.79 -9.00 -15.72
C ALA A 63 12.14 -9.22 -17.09
N TRP A 64 11.27 -10.23 -17.21
CA TRP A 64 10.49 -10.46 -18.42
C TRP A 64 9.58 -9.28 -18.73
N LEU A 65 8.81 -8.79 -17.77
CA LEU A 65 7.92 -7.65 -17.97
C LEU A 65 8.68 -6.39 -18.39
N LYS A 66 9.83 -6.10 -17.78
CA LYS A 66 10.70 -4.98 -18.18
C LYS A 66 11.23 -5.15 -19.61
N THR A 67 11.59 -6.37 -20.00
CA THR A 67 12.07 -6.67 -21.36
C THR A 67 10.95 -6.51 -22.39
N GLU A 68 9.76 -7.05 -22.08
CA GLU A 68 8.58 -6.96 -22.95
C GLU A 68 8.04 -5.52 -23.04
N ALA A 69 8.19 -4.70 -22.00
CA ALA A 69 7.82 -3.29 -22.05
C ALA A 69 8.64 -2.47 -23.05
N LYS A 70 9.89 -2.88 -23.34
CA LYS A 70 10.79 -2.21 -24.29
C LYS A 70 10.56 -2.63 -25.75
N LYS A 71 9.86 -3.74 -25.99
CA LYS A 71 9.62 -4.26 -27.34
C LYS A 71 8.46 -3.55 -28.03
N ASN A 72 8.54 -3.47 -29.36
CA ASN A 72 7.42 -3.00 -30.18
C ASN A 72 6.20 -3.92 -30.00
N ARG A 73 4.98 -3.37 -30.12
CA ARG A 73 3.71 -4.07 -29.86
C ARG A 73 3.59 -5.40 -30.62
N LYS A 74 4.10 -5.49 -31.86
CA LYS A 74 4.07 -6.72 -32.67
C LYS A 74 5.04 -7.82 -32.21
N GLN A 75 6.09 -7.46 -31.49
CA GLN A 75 7.16 -8.37 -31.01
C GLN A 75 7.04 -8.69 -29.52
N LYS A 76 6.17 -7.97 -28.82
CA LYS A 76 5.94 -8.12 -27.38
C LYS A 76 5.18 -9.41 -27.10
N ARG A 77 5.72 -10.25 -26.21
CA ARG A 77 5.03 -11.42 -25.67
C ARG A 77 3.80 -10.98 -24.88
N THR A 78 2.73 -11.73 -25.05
CA THR A 78 1.46 -11.52 -24.33
C THR A 78 1.56 -12.06 -22.90
N LEU A 79 0.68 -11.58 -22.01
CA LEU A 79 0.59 -12.10 -20.64
C LEU A 79 0.29 -13.60 -20.59
N LYS A 80 -0.49 -14.14 -21.54
CA LYS A 80 -0.76 -15.57 -21.64
C LYS A 80 0.50 -16.38 -21.93
N GLN A 81 1.39 -15.85 -22.79
CA GLN A 81 2.67 -16.48 -23.09
C GLN A 81 3.60 -16.43 -21.87
N LEU A 82 3.68 -15.29 -21.17
CA LEU A 82 4.47 -15.20 -19.94
C LEU A 82 3.94 -16.11 -18.82
N HIS A 83 2.62 -16.29 -18.74
CA HIS A 83 2.00 -17.24 -17.82
C HIS A 83 2.34 -18.69 -18.18
N ALA A 84 2.32 -19.06 -19.46
CA ALA A 84 2.78 -20.37 -19.91
C ALA A 84 4.26 -20.61 -19.59
N ASP A 85 5.10 -19.60 -19.80
CA ASP A 85 6.52 -19.63 -19.43
C ASP A 85 6.67 -19.81 -17.90
N LEU A 86 5.82 -19.19 -17.07
CA LEU A 86 5.80 -19.39 -15.62
C LEU A 86 5.37 -20.81 -15.22
N MET A 87 4.32 -21.36 -15.84
CA MET A 87 3.88 -22.73 -15.56
C MET A 87 4.98 -23.75 -15.87
N ASN A 88 5.73 -23.56 -16.97
CA ASN A 88 6.88 -24.40 -17.31
C ASN A 88 8.01 -24.35 -16.27
N LEU A 89 8.07 -23.28 -15.46
CA LEU A 89 9.02 -23.14 -14.37
C LEU A 89 8.53 -23.75 -13.04
N GLY A 90 7.35 -24.37 -13.03
CA GLY A 90 6.76 -24.97 -11.84
C GLY A 90 5.84 -24.03 -11.06
N TYR A 91 5.34 -22.96 -11.68
CA TYR A 91 4.28 -22.15 -11.07
C TYR A 91 2.93 -22.85 -11.19
N GLU A 92 2.34 -23.23 -10.05
CA GLU A 92 1.09 -24.02 -9.99
C GLU A 92 -0.19 -23.18 -9.87
N GLY A 93 -0.08 -21.84 -9.77
CA GLY A 93 -1.21 -20.94 -9.47
C GLY A 93 -1.29 -20.53 -8.00
#